data_AF-A0A7X2I5Z2-F1
#
_entry.id   AF-A0A7X2I5Z2-F1
#
_cell.length_a   1.000
_cell.length_b   1.000
_cell.length_c   1.000
_cell.angle_alpha   90.00
_cell.angle_beta   90.00
_cell.angle_gamma   90.00
#
_symmetry.space_group_name_H-M   'P 1'
#
loop_
_entity.id
_entity.type
_entity.pdbx_description
1 polymer ?
#
loop_
_entity_poly.entity_id
_entity_poly.type
_entity_poly.pdbx_seq_one_letter_code
_entity_poly.pdbx_strand_id
1 'polypeptide(L)'
;LLYPPTPPDPQLPVQPPPALPPDWLAQPQALRLVVLDGTWRKSRKMLYRNPGLQQLPRLALQDLPPGRYAIRKAQAPDQLSSFEAAALALARLHAWEAGHPAWAQLLQSFEAAMALHQRLQAAGRAPPGD
;
A
#
# COMPACT_ATOMS: atom_id res chain seq x y z
N LEU A 1 -7.64 4.03 6.23
CA LEU A 1 -6.20 4.18 5.97
C LEU A 1 -5.56 2.80 5.93
N LEU A 2 -4.88 2.46 4.85
CA LEU A 2 -4.07 1.24 4.76
C LEU A 2 -2.78 1.43 5.58
N TYR A 3 -2.78 0.93 6.80
CA TYR A 3 -1.63 1.06 7.70
C TYR A 3 -1.72 -0.01 8.81
N PRO A 4 -0.60 -0.62 9.20
CA PRO A 4 -0.55 -1.51 10.36
C PRO A 4 -0.84 -0.74 11.65
N PRO A 5 -1.13 -1.46 12.74
CA PRO A 5 -1.16 -0.86 14.07
C PRO A 5 0.13 -0.08 14.34
N THR A 6 -0.01 1.16 14.79
CA THR A 6 1.14 1.99 15.15
C THR A 6 1.42 1.75 16.63
N PRO A 7 2.60 1.23 17.01
CA PRO A 7 2.93 1.06 18.42
C PRO A 7 2.96 2.44 19.10
N PRO A 8 2.59 2.52 20.40
CA PRO A 8 2.69 3.75 21.16
C PRO A 8 4.12 4.27 21.14
N ASP A 9 4.31 5.55 20.79
CA ASP A 9 5.60 6.23 20.88
C ASP A 9 5.47 7.36 21.92
N PRO A 10 6.19 7.29 23.05
CA PRO A 10 6.14 8.32 24.09
C PRO A 10 6.54 9.71 23.60
N GLN A 11 7.37 9.79 22.56
CA GLN A 11 7.85 11.05 21.98
C GLN A 11 6.91 11.56 20.88
N LEU A 12 6.06 10.70 20.34
CA LEU A 12 5.13 11.00 19.25
C LEU A 12 3.75 10.38 19.56
N PRO A 13 2.98 10.96 20.50
CA PRO A 13 1.66 10.44 20.83
C PRO A 13 0.76 10.46 19.59
N VAL A 14 0.23 9.29 19.24
CA VAL A 14 -0.81 9.14 18.20
C VAL A 14 -2.12 8.90 18.91
N GLN A 15 -3.18 9.57 18.46
CA GLN A 15 -4.51 9.20 18.89
C GLN A 15 -4.80 7.74 18.46
N PRO A 16 -5.38 6.90 19.34
CA PRO A 16 -5.81 5.58 18.93
C PRO A 16 -6.80 5.74 17.78
N PRO A 17 -6.60 5.05 16.64
CA PRO A 17 -7.50 5.19 15.52
C PRO A 17 -8.88 4.65 15.89
N PRO A 18 -9.97 5.21 15.35
CA PRO A 18 -11.29 4.63 15.53
C PRO A 18 -11.34 3.22 14.94
N ALA A 19 -12.21 2.39 15.50
CA ALA A 19 -12.48 1.07 14.95
C ALA A 19 -12.99 1.19 13.50
N LEU A 20 -12.60 0.25 12.65
CA LEU A 20 -13.15 0.15 11.29
C LEU A 20 -14.59 -0.36 11.38
N PRO A 21 -15.59 0.43 10.93
CA PRO A 21 -16.99 0.01 11.02
C PRO A 21 -17.23 -1.26 10.17
N PRO A 22 -17.86 -2.32 10.70
CA PRO A 22 -18.07 -3.56 9.95
C PRO A 22 -18.97 -3.39 8.72
N ASP A 23 -19.93 -2.47 8.79
CA ASP A 23 -20.84 -2.09 7.70
C ASP A 23 -20.10 -1.49 6.50
N TRP A 24 -18.97 -0.80 6.74
CA TRP A 24 -18.10 -0.32 5.67
C TRP A 24 -17.54 -1.50 4.86
N LEU A 25 -17.15 -2.59 5.53
CA LEU A 25 -16.61 -3.78 4.87
C LEU A 25 -17.65 -4.55 4.06
N ALA A 26 -18.95 -4.34 4.31
CA ALA A 26 -20.03 -4.99 3.57
C ALA A 26 -20.20 -4.42 2.15
N GLN A 27 -19.68 -3.21 1.88
CA GLN A 27 -19.79 -2.54 0.58
C GLN A 27 -18.41 -2.04 0.12
N PRO A 28 -17.47 -2.95 -0.21
CA PRO A 28 -16.09 -2.58 -0.53
C PRO A 28 -15.98 -1.59 -1.69
N GLN A 29 -16.91 -1.61 -2.65
CA GLN A 29 -16.99 -0.67 -3.77
C GLN A 29 -17.29 0.79 -3.37
N ALA A 30 -17.88 1.02 -2.20
CA ALA A 30 -18.16 2.36 -1.68
C ALA A 30 -17.00 2.90 -0.82
N LEU A 31 -15.96 2.08 -0.57
CA LEU A 31 -14.84 2.46 0.28
C LEU A 31 -13.80 3.26 -0.47
N ARG A 32 -13.25 4.26 0.24
CA ARG A 32 -12.04 4.96 -0.17
C ARG A 32 -10.84 4.43 0.60
N LEU A 33 -9.97 3.71 -0.09
CA LEU A 33 -8.69 3.29 0.45
C LEU A 33 -7.69 4.45 0.36
N VAL A 34 -7.14 4.85 1.51
CA VAL A 34 -6.06 5.85 1.59
C VAL A 34 -4.74 5.11 1.79
N VAL A 35 -3.75 5.41 0.94
CA VAL A 35 -2.40 4.84 0.97
C VAL A 35 -1.39 5.98 1.09
N LEU A 36 -0.39 5.82 1.98
CA LEU A 36 0.68 6.80 2.14
C LEU A 36 1.89 6.34 1.33
N ASP A 37 2.24 7.07 0.28
CA ASP A 37 3.38 6.72 -0.55
C ASP A 37 4.69 7.28 0.00
N GLY A 38 5.68 6.40 0.11
CA GLY A 38 7.02 6.74 0.59
C GLY A 38 7.63 5.62 1.42
N THR A 39 8.88 5.83 1.81
CA THR A 39 9.57 4.88 2.71
C THR A 39 8.84 4.79 4.04
N TRP A 40 9.04 3.69 4.77
CA TRP A 40 8.42 3.49 6.08
C TRP A 40 8.63 4.64 7.06
N ARG A 41 9.83 5.23 7.04
CA ARG A 41 10.15 6.43 7.84
C ARG A 41 9.33 7.65 7.40
N LYS A 42 9.18 7.85 6.09
CA LYS A 42 8.42 8.99 5.53
C LYS A 42 6.91 8.83 5.79
N SER A 43 6.34 7.66 5.54
CA SER A 43 4.91 7.41 5.76
C SER A 43 4.53 7.54 7.24
N ARG A 44 5.36 7.02 8.16
CA ARG A 44 5.19 7.24 9.61
C ARG A 44 5.20 8.71 9.95
N LYS A 45 6.18 9.46 9.46
CA LYS A 45 6.26 10.91 9.68
C LYS A 45 5.02 11.65 9.17
N MET A 46 4.47 11.26 8.01
CA MET A 46 3.22 11.83 7.49
C MET A 46 2.05 11.56 8.43
N LEU A 47 1.92 10.33 8.94
CA LEU A 47 0.89 9.95 9.91
C LEU A 47 0.97 10.79 11.19
N TYR A 48 2.16 10.88 11.79
CA TYR A 48 2.36 11.65 13.03
C TYR A 48 2.07 13.14 12.84
N ARG A 49 2.36 13.70 11.67
CA ARG A 49 2.18 15.14 11.41
C ARG A 49 0.79 15.55 10.97
N ASN A 50 -0.10 14.60 10.67
CA ASN A 50 -1.42 14.90 10.11
C ASN A 50 -2.53 14.35 11.03
N PRO A 51 -3.18 15.20 11.84
CA PRO A 51 -4.30 14.80 12.70
C PRO A 51 -5.45 14.15 11.93
N GLY A 52 -5.74 14.59 10.71
CA GLY A 52 -6.75 13.98 9.86
C GLY A 52 -6.41 12.54 9.50
N LEU A 53 -5.14 12.23 9.19
CA LEU A 53 -4.70 10.84 8.99
C LEU A 53 -4.82 10.02 10.28
N GLN A 54 -4.56 10.61 11.44
CA GLN A 54 -4.68 9.92 12.73
C GLN A 54 -6.13 9.47 13.00
N GLN A 55 -7.11 10.29 12.62
CA GLN A 55 -8.54 10.03 12.82
C GLN A 55 -9.17 9.02 11.85
N LEU A 56 -8.46 8.58 10.82
CA LEU A 56 -9.01 7.58 9.90
C LEU A 56 -9.02 6.18 10.53
N PRO A 57 -10.07 5.36 10.33
CA PRO A 57 -10.01 3.95 10.66
C PRO A 57 -8.86 3.23 9.94
N ARG A 58 -8.25 2.24 10.59
CA ARG A 58 -7.12 1.48 10.04
C ARG A 58 -7.59 0.18 9.39
N LEU A 59 -7.05 -0.09 8.21
CA LEU A 59 -7.07 -1.40 7.58
C LEU A 59 -5.65 -1.96 7.68
N ALA A 60 -5.45 -2.93 8.58
CA ALA A 60 -4.18 -3.61 8.74
C ALA A 60 -4.14 -4.88 7.87
N LEU A 61 -3.04 -5.08 7.15
CA LEU A 61 -2.76 -6.31 6.42
C LEU A 61 -2.08 -7.31 7.37
N GLN A 62 -2.85 -7.87 8.29
CA GLN A 62 -2.41 -8.94 9.19
C GLN A 62 -2.88 -10.31 8.69
N ASP A 63 -2.12 -11.35 9.05
CA ASP A 63 -2.39 -12.76 8.74
C ASP A 63 -2.48 -13.09 7.25
N LEU A 64 -1.67 -12.42 6.42
CA LEU A 64 -1.56 -12.79 5.01
C LEU A 64 -0.86 -14.17 4.91
N PRO A 65 -1.43 -15.14 4.17
CA PRO A 65 -0.79 -16.43 4.00
C PRO A 65 0.61 -16.24 3.40
N PRO A 66 1.65 -16.85 4.00
CA PRO A 66 3.02 -16.67 3.54
C PRO A 66 3.14 -17.11 2.08
N GLY A 67 3.64 -16.21 1.22
CA GLY A 67 4.10 -16.55 -0.13
C GLY A 67 3.14 -16.30 -1.30
N ARG A 68 1.91 -15.81 -1.11
CA ARG A 68 0.96 -15.66 -2.24
C ARG A 68 1.02 -14.32 -2.99
N TYR A 69 1.61 -13.28 -2.40
CA TYR A 69 1.43 -11.90 -2.89
C TYR A 69 2.69 -11.02 -2.81
N ALA A 70 3.87 -11.62 -2.68
CA ALA A 70 5.13 -10.89 -2.75
C ALA A 70 5.43 -10.58 -4.23
N ILE A 71 5.11 -9.37 -4.68
CA ILE A 71 5.42 -8.90 -6.04
C ILE A 71 6.94 -8.66 -6.18
N ARG A 72 7.72 -8.63 -5.09
CA ARG A 72 9.18 -8.76 -5.12
C ARG A 72 9.76 -9.57 -3.97
N LYS A 73 10.98 -10.11 -4.20
CA LYS A 73 11.93 -10.49 -3.16
C LYS A 73 12.20 -9.25 -2.29
N ALA A 74 11.42 -9.07 -1.23
CA ALA A 74 11.60 -7.97 -0.30
C ALA A 74 12.96 -8.12 0.40
N GLN A 75 13.64 -7.00 0.65
CA GLN A 75 14.89 -6.99 1.44
C GLN A 75 14.65 -7.47 2.89
N ALA A 76 13.40 -7.48 3.36
CA ALA A 76 12.94 -8.15 4.57
C ALA A 76 11.49 -8.65 4.37
N PRO A 77 11.07 -9.79 4.96
CA PRO A 77 9.78 -10.46 4.72
C PRO A 77 8.51 -9.61 4.96
N ASP A 78 8.67 -8.48 5.63
CA ASP A 78 7.66 -7.58 6.19
C ASP A 78 7.54 -6.23 5.45
N GLN A 79 8.33 -6.00 4.39
CA GLN A 79 8.31 -4.73 3.65
C GLN A 79 7.60 -4.86 2.30
N LEU A 80 6.33 -4.46 2.26
CA LEU A 80 5.54 -4.30 1.04
C LEU A 80 5.75 -2.88 0.46
N SER A 81 5.88 -2.77 -0.85
CA SER A 81 5.74 -1.49 -1.55
C SER A 81 4.30 -0.94 -1.44
N SER A 82 4.13 0.36 -1.68
CA SER A 82 2.80 1.01 -1.68
C SER A 82 1.83 0.32 -2.64
N PHE A 83 2.33 -0.15 -3.80
CA PHE A 83 1.54 -0.88 -4.79
C PHE A 83 1.12 -2.27 -4.28
N GLU A 84 2.07 -3.06 -3.77
CA GLU A 84 1.80 -4.38 -3.19
C GLU A 84 0.76 -4.30 -2.08
N ALA A 85 0.94 -3.35 -1.16
CA ALA A 85 0.03 -3.13 -0.07
C ALA A 85 -1.38 -2.79 -0.58
N ALA A 86 -1.50 -1.90 -1.57
CA ALA A 86 -2.78 -1.52 -2.16
C ALA A 86 -3.47 -2.71 -2.85
N ALA A 87 -2.73 -3.48 -3.66
CA ALA A 87 -3.26 -4.66 -4.34
C ALA A 87 -3.76 -5.73 -3.36
N LEU A 88 -2.99 -5.98 -2.29
CA LEU A 88 -3.37 -6.87 -1.19
C LEU A 88 -4.62 -6.40 -0.45
N ALA A 89 -4.73 -5.10 -0.18
CA ALA A 89 -5.90 -4.52 0.46
C ALA A 89 -7.15 -4.70 -0.41
N LEU A 90 -7.05 -4.45 -1.72
CA LEU A 90 -8.15 -4.67 -2.67
C LEU A 90 -8.56 -6.14 -2.71
N ALA A 91 -7.59 -7.06 -2.82
CA ALA A 91 -7.86 -8.49 -2.80
C ALA A 91 -8.60 -8.93 -1.51
N ARG A 92 -8.19 -8.41 -0.36
CA ARG A 92 -8.85 -8.67 0.93
C ARG A 92 -10.25 -8.09 1.00
N LEU A 93 -10.43 -6.82 0.60
CA LEU A 93 -11.72 -6.12 0.68
C LEU A 93 -12.77 -6.73 -0.25
N HIS A 94 -12.35 -7.20 -1.42
CA HIS A 94 -13.23 -7.82 -2.41
C HIS A 94 -13.25 -9.36 -2.34
N ALA A 95 -12.64 -9.95 -1.30
CA ALA A 95 -12.55 -11.40 -1.11
C ALA A 95 -12.09 -12.15 -2.37
N TRP A 96 -11.07 -11.62 -3.06
CA TRP A 96 -10.52 -12.27 -4.25
C TRP A 96 -9.93 -13.64 -3.89
N GLU A 97 -10.38 -14.66 -4.60
CA GLU A 97 -9.79 -15.99 -4.50
C GLU A 97 -8.37 -16.02 -5.09
N ALA A 98 -7.62 -17.06 -4.76
CA ALA A 98 -6.30 -17.27 -5.33
C ALA A 98 -6.41 -17.42 -6.87
N GLY A 99 -5.62 -16.64 -7.60
CA GLY A 99 -5.66 -16.64 -9.07
C GLY A 99 -6.76 -15.76 -9.68
N HIS A 100 -7.45 -14.93 -8.88
CA HIS A 100 -8.41 -13.97 -9.40
C HIS A 100 -7.78 -13.10 -10.52
N PRO A 101 -8.42 -12.95 -11.70
CA PRO A 101 -7.81 -12.33 -12.87
C PRO A 101 -7.40 -10.87 -12.64
N ALA A 102 -8.12 -10.14 -11.77
CA ALA A 102 -7.78 -8.77 -11.43
C ALA A 102 -6.39 -8.64 -10.78
N TRP A 103 -5.90 -9.68 -10.08
CA TRP A 103 -4.54 -9.69 -9.54
C TRP A 103 -3.50 -9.66 -10.67
N ALA A 104 -3.64 -10.55 -11.64
CA ALA A 104 -2.74 -10.61 -12.79
C ALA A 104 -2.81 -9.32 -13.62
N GLN A 105 -4.00 -8.76 -13.82
CA GLN A 105 -4.19 -7.50 -14.55
C GLN A 105 -3.51 -6.31 -13.85
N LEU A 106 -3.63 -6.20 -12.52
CA LEU A 106 -2.95 -5.16 -11.74
C LEU A 106 -1.43 -5.28 -11.88
N LEU A 107 -0.90 -6.49 -11.75
CA LEU A 107 0.54 -6.74 -11.89
C LEU A 107 1.04 -6.38 -13.29
N GLN A 108 0.36 -6.83 -14.34
CA GLN A 108 0.70 -6.50 -15.73
C GLN A 108 0.68 -4.99 -15.98
N SER A 109 -0.32 -4.28 -15.45
CA SER A 109 -0.42 -2.83 -15.58
C SER A 109 0.75 -2.11 -14.89
N PHE A 110 1.15 -2.60 -13.72
CA PHE A 110 2.29 -2.08 -12.99
C PHE A 110 3.61 -2.34 -13.71
N GLU A 111 3.83 -3.56 -14.21
CA GLU A 111 5.02 -3.91 -15.00
C GLU A 111 5.14 -3.05 -16.25
N ALA A 112 4.05 -2.84 -16.98
CA ALA A 112 4.02 -1.98 -18.15
C ALA A 112 4.38 -0.52 -17.80
N ALA A 113 3.83 0.02 -16.70
CA ALA A 113 4.16 1.36 -16.23
C ALA A 113 5.63 1.50 -15.81
N MET A 114 6.18 0.49 -15.12
CA MET A 114 7.60 0.47 -14.74
C MET A 114 8.52 0.40 -15.94
N ALA A 115 8.19 -0.41 -16.96
CA ALA A 115 8.94 -0.48 -18.21
C ALA A 115 8.92 0.86 -18.96
N LEU A 116 7.76 1.53 -19.02
CA LEU A 116 7.65 2.86 -19.61
C LEU A 116 8.50 3.88 -18.84
N HIS A 117 8.43 3.88 -17.50
CA HIS A 117 9.22 4.77 -16.66
C HIS A 117 10.73 4.59 -16.91
N GLN A 118 11.21 3.34 -16.98
CA GLN A 118 12.60 3.04 -17.28
C GLN A 118 13.04 3.55 -18.66
N ARG A 119 12.20 3.38 -19.68
CA ARG A 119 12.48 3.91 -21.03
C ARG A 119 12.59 5.42 -21.04
N LEU A 120 11.67 6.12 -20.38
CA LEU A 120 11.69 7.59 -20.28
C LEU A 120 12.93 8.10 -19.54
N GLN A 121 13.33 7.43 -18.45
CA GLN A 121 14.56 7.74 -17.72
C GLN A 121 15.83 7.50 -18.56
N ALA A 122 15.85 6.46 -19.39
CA ALA A 122 16.97 6.17 -20.28
C ALA A 122 17.06 7.20 -21.42
N ALA A 123 15.93 7.57 -22.02
CA ALA A 123 15.86 8.58 -23.09
C ALA A 123 16.25 9.98 -22.60
N GLY A 124 15.85 10.36 -21.38
CA GLY A 124 16.24 11.64 -20.76
C GLY A 124 17.69 11.71 -20.27
N ARG A 125 18.42 10.59 -20.25
CA ARG A 125 19.83 10.50 -19.88
C ARG A 125 20.79 10.43 -21.07
N ALA A 126 20.29 10.36 -22.30
CA ALA A 126 21.13 10.45 -23.48
C ALA A 126 21.79 11.84 -23.52
N PRO A 127 23.14 11.94 -23.59
CA PRO A 127 23.79 13.24 -23.70
C PRO A 127 23.37 13.92 -25.01
N PRO A 128 23.28 15.26 -25.07
CA PRO A 128 23.12 15.95 -26.33
C PRO A 128 24.28 15.54 -27.24
N GLY A 129 23.96 15.05 -28.44
CA GLY A 129 24.97 14.56 -29.38
C GLY A 129 26.00 15.63 -29.73
N ASP A 130 27.27 15.22 -29.75
CA ASP A 130 28.40 15.97 -30.30
C ASP A 130 28.27 16.16 -31.82
#